data_AF-A0A370LTE0-F1
#
_entry.id   AF-A0A370LTE0-F1
#
_cell.length_a   1.000
_cell.length_b   1.000
_cell.length_c   1.000
_cell.angle_alpha   90.00
_cell.angle_beta   90.00
_cell.angle_gamma   90.00
#
_symmetry.space_group_name_H-M   'P 1'
#
loop_
_entity.id
_entity.type
_entity.pdbx_description
1 polymer ?
#
loop_
_entity_poly.entity_id
_entity_poly.type
_entity_poly.pdbx_seq_one_letter_code
_entity_poly.pdbx_strand_id
1 'polypeptide(L)'
;MMCAKIAALYVHGRIVTGTHHGDAFSKLTIEEKTQIICSGFLDEEHHKFIGEDKEIFVKEIVLIRHANVDDSEDPSVTDQGRSQIKRAANFLNDHMDLSDFQGFNSPIKRCQQTADEFSKELNVFFKPETSLIESASPRMLLAFLNNLPCKSLLITHCDIISSLVYLTTEKCVKEIKYCSPLIVVNNTVTSI
;
A
#
# COMPACT_ATOMS: atom_id res chain seq x y z
N MET A 1 -23.97 5.36 13.92
CA MET A 1 -24.32 4.65 12.68
C MET A 1 -23.55 3.33 12.73
N MET A 2 -24.20 2.17 12.72
CA MET A 2 -23.47 0.89 12.74
C MET A 2 -22.92 0.64 11.33
N CYS A 3 -21.60 0.51 11.20
CA CYS A 3 -20.95 0.18 9.92
C CYS A 3 -21.48 -1.19 9.45
N ALA A 4 -22.06 -1.24 8.25
CA ALA A 4 -22.69 -2.44 7.72
C ALA A 4 -21.60 -3.46 7.37
N LYS A 5 -21.50 -4.54 8.14
CA LYS A 5 -20.56 -5.63 7.88
C LYS A 5 -21.11 -6.54 6.79
N ILE A 6 -20.39 -6.68 5.68
CA ILE A 6 -20.78 -7.56 4.58
C ILE A 6 -20.20 -8.95 4.81
N ALA A 7 -21.02 -10.01 4.67
CA ALA A 7 -20.51 -11.38 4.78
C ALA A 7 -19.47 -11.64 3.69
N ALA A 8 -18.29 -12.11 4.09
CA ALA A 8 -17.15 -12.29 3.20
C ALA A 8 -16.41 -13.58 3.48
N LEU A 9 -15.79 -14.14 2.44
CA LEU A 9 -14.86 -15.25 2.51
C LEU A 9 -13.50 -14.79 1.96
N TYR A 10 -12.43 -15.10 2.67
CA TYR A 10 -11.06 -14.94 2.17
C TYR A 10 -10.52 -16.31 1.73
N VAL A 11 -10.14 -16.41 0.46
CA VAL A 11 -9.58 -17.61 -0.16
C VAL A 11 -8.48 -17.21 -1.14
N HIS A 12 -7.27 -17.76 -0.95
CA HIS A 12 -6.14 -17.58 -1.87
C HIS A 12 -5.83 -16.12 -2.28
N GLY A 13 -5.84 -15.17 -1.34
CA GLY A 13 -5.57 -13.75 -1.65
C GLY A 13 -6.77 -12.98 -2.22
N ARG A 14 -7.91 -13.64 -2.40
CA ARG A 14 -9.16 -13.07 -2.91
C ARG A 14 -10.20 -12.98 -1.80
N ILE A 15 -10.99 -11.92 -1.83
CA ILE A 15 -12.17 -11.75 -0.99
C ILE A 15 -13.41 -11.88 -1.85
N VAL A 16 -14.35 -12.70 -1.39
CA VAL A 16 -15.63 -12.95 -2.05
C VAL A 16 -16.75 -12.58 -1.10
N THR A 17 -17.60 -11.65 -1.51
CA THR A 17 -18.69 -11.11 -0.69
C THR A 17 -20.05 -11.66 -1.08
N GLY A 18 -21.00 -11.64 -0.15
CA GLY A 18 -22.38 -12.05 -0.38
C GLY A 18 -23.35 -11.50 0.65
N THR A 19 -24.65 -11.72 0.41
CA THR A 19 -25.71 -11.35 1.38
C THR A 19 -25.58 -12.13 2.68
N HIS A 20 -25.07 -13.36 2.61
CA HIS A 20 -24.66 -14.22 3.71
C HIS A 20 -23.48 -15.10 3.26
N HIS A 21 -22.81 -15.80 4.18
CA HIS A 21 -21.63 -16.62 3.83
C HIS A 21 -21.94 -17.73 2.82
N GLY A 22 -23.14 -18.32 2.85
CA GLY A 22 -23.57 -19.30 1.83
C GLY A 22 -23.63 -18.73 0.40
N ASP A 23 -24.04 -17.46 0.24
CA ASP A 23 -24.04 -16.77 -1.05
C ASP A 23 -22.61 -16.50 -1.52
N ALA A 24 -21.76 -15.98 -0.64
CA ALA A 24 -20.33 -15.81 -0.91
C ALA A 24 -19.66 -17.15 -1.30
N PHE A 25 -19.99 -18.24 -0.62
CA PHE A 25 -19.47 -19.58 -0.93
C PHE A 25 -19.93 -20.08 -2.31
N SER A 26 -21.17 -19.78 -2.71
CA SER A 26 -21.71 -20.20 -4.00
C SER A 26 -20.93 -19.61 -5.18
N LYS A 27 -20.37 -18.41 -5.00
CA LYS A 27 -19.57 -17.65 -5.98
C LYS A 27 -18.12 -18.15 -6.13
N LEU A 28 -17.68 -19.07 -5.27
CA LEU A 28 -16.36 -19.69 -5.37
C LEU A 28 -16.30 -20.69 -6.52
N THR A 29 -15.15 -20.77 -7.18
CA THR A 29 -14.87 -21.83 -8.16
C THR A 29 -14.78 -23.20 -7.46
N ILE A 30 -14.79 -24.28 -8.25
CA ILE A 30 -14.65 -25.64 -7.70
C ILE A 30 -13.30 -25.78 -7.01
N GLU A 31 -12.24 -25.24 -7.61
CA GLU A 31 -10.88 -25.27 -7.08
C GLU A 31 -10.80 -24.50 -5.75
N GLU A 32 -11.36 -23.28 -5.68
CA GLU A 32 -11.40 -22.48 -4.45
C GLU A 32 -12.15 -23.18 -3.31
N LYS A 33 -13.25 -23.89 -3.62
CA LYS A 33 -14.03 -24.67 -2.63
C LYS A 33 -13.24 -25.80 -1.99
N THR A 34 -12.14 -26.25 -2.62
CA THR A 34 -11.26 -27.28 -2.06
C THR A 34 -10.11 -26.73 -1.22
N GLN A 35 -9.96 -25.41 -1.13
CA GLN A 35 -8.89 -24.76 -0.37
C GLN A 35 -9.33 -24.38 1.05
N ILE A 36 -8.38 -23.88 1.84
CA ILE A 36 -8.66 -23.27 3.14
C ILE A 36 -9.41 -21.95 2.91
N ILE A 37 -10.64 -21.89 3.44
CA ILE A 37 -11.51 -20.72 3.37
C ILE A 37 -11.61 -20.11 4.77
N CYS A 38 -11.28 -18.83 4.89
CA CYS A 38 -11.51 -18.08 6.12
C CYS A 38 -12.83 -17.31 6.00
N SER A 39 -13.75 -17.54 6.94
CA SER A 39 -15.01 -16.81 7.02
C SER A 39 -14.84 -15.55 7.85
N GLY A 40 -15.51 -14.47 7.44
CA GLY A 40 -15.43 -13.20 8.15
C GLY A 40 -16.38 -12.16 7.57
N PHE A 41 -16.02 -10.90 7.78
CA PHE A 41 -16.78 -9.77 7.29
C PHE A 41 -15.88 -8.77 6.59
N LEU A 42 -16.36 -8.15 5.53
CA LEU A 42 -15.73 -6.99 4.92
C LEU A 42 -16.24 -5.73 5.62
N ASP A 43 -15.30 -4.99 6.18
CA ASP A 43 -15.43 -3.59 6.59
C ASP A 43 -15.13 -2.72 5.35
N GLU A 44 -16.19 -2.25 4.71
CA GLU A 44 -16.08 -1.41 3.50
C GLU A 44 -15.48 -0.03 3.80
N GLU A 45 -15.68 0.49 5.00
CA GLU A 45 -15.20 1.83 5.38
C GLU A 45 -13.68 1.85 5.47
N HIS A 46 -13.08 0.84 6.11
CA HIS A 46 -11.64 0.74 6.26
C HIS A 46 -10.97 -0.14 5.20
N HIS A 47 -11.76 -0.72 4.30
CA HIS A 47 -11.34 -1.73 3.32
C HIS A 47 -10.54 -2.85 3.98
N LYS A 48 -11.16 -3.52 4.95
CA LYS A 48 -10.53 -4.56 5.77
C LYS A 48 -11.41 -5.79 5.87
N PHE A 49 -10.85 -6.97 5.65
CA PHE A 49 -11.49 -8.23 6.01
C PHE A 49 -11.20 -8.54 7.48
N ILE A 50 -12.25 -8.88 8.23
CA ILE A 50 -12.23 -9.21 9.65
C ILE A 50 -12.72 -10.64 9.80
N GLY A 51 -11.78 -11.58 9.95
CA GLY A 51 -12.05 -12.96 10.35
C GLY A 51 -11.98 -13.13 11.86
N GLU A 52 -12.13 -14.37 12.33
CA GLU A 52 -12.02 -14.72 13.76
C GLU A 52 -10.60 -14.50 14.28
N ASP A 53 -9.60 -15.01 13.54
CA ASP A 53 -8.18 -14.98 13.95
C ASP A 53 -7.31 -14.07 13.08
N LYS A 54 -7.89 -13.38 12.10
CA LYS A 54 -7.11 -12.63 11.11
C LYS A 54 -7.80 -11.37 10.63
N GLU A 55 -7.01 -10.31 10.51
CA GLU A 55 -7.41 -9.09 9.81
C GLU A 55 -6.56 -8.90 8.55
N ILE A 56 -7.18 -8.48 7.45
CA ILE A 56 -6.50 -8.31 6.16
C ILE A 56 -6.91 -6.98 5.55
N PHE A 57 -5.94 -6.12 5.27
CA PHE A 57 -6.18 -4.91 4.48
C PHE A 57 -6.39 -5.26 3.01
N VAL A 58 -7.53 -4.83 2.47
CA VAL A 58 -7.98 -5.03 1.09
C VAL A 58 -7.63 -3.80 0.28
N LYS A 59 -6.33 -3.58 0.14
CA LYS A 59 -5.76 -2.39 -0.48
C LYS A 59 -4.65 -2.79 -1.44
N GLU A 60 -4.44 -1.94 -2.42
CA GLU A 60 -3.33 -1.94 -3.36
C GLU A 60 -2.47 -0.70 -3.05
N ILE A 61 -1.28 -0.96 -2.52
CA ILE A 61 -0.38 0.08 -2.01
C ILE A 61 0.95 -0.05 -2.73
N VAL A 62 1.34 0.99 -3.46
CA VAL A 62 2.67 1.12 -4.05
C VAL A 62 3.55 1.90 -3.09
N LEU A 63 4.53 1.23 -2.50
CA LEU A 63 5.47 1.79 -1.53
C LEU A 63 6.78 2.12 -2.24
N ILE A 64 7.19 3.39 -2.18
CA ILE A 64 8.38 3.90 -2.88
C ILE A 64 9.29 4.57 -1.85
N ARG A 65 10.55 4.12 -1.78
CA ARG A 65 11.57 4.86 -1.03
C ARG A 65 11.94 6.13 -1.79
N HIS A 66 12.11 7.24 -1.07
CA HIS A 66 12.59 8.50 -1.68
C HIS A 66 13.84 8.31 -2.56
N ALA A 67 14.11 9.22 -3.49
CA ALA A 67 15.26 9.15 -4.38
C ALA A 67 16.58 9.47 -3.66
N ASN A 68 17.69 9.20 -4.33
CA ASN A 68 19.00 9.61 -3.85
C ASN A 68 19.14 11.14 -3.79
N VAL A 69 19.56 11.66 -2.64
CA VAL A 69 19.78 13.09 -2.39
C VAL A 69 21.25 13.35 -2.04
N ASP A 70 21.67 14.62 -2.10
CA ASP A 70 22.99 15.02 -1.61
C ASP A 70 23.06 15.00 -0.07
N ASP A 71 24.28 15.01 0.48
CA ASP A 71 24.54 14.97 1.93
C ASP A 71 24.54 16.36 2.59
N SER A 72 23.95 17.38 1.95
CA SER A 72 23.91 18.73 2.52
C SER A 72 22.88 18.86 3.65
N GLU A 73 22.96 19.95 4.42
CA GLU A 73 21.96 20.28 5.44
C GLU A 73 20.54 20.44 4.86
N ASP A 74 20.46 20.82 3.58
CA ASP A 74 19.21 21.08 2.88
C ASP A 74 19.09 20.21 1.60
N PRO A 75 19.00 18.88 1.77
CA PRO A 75 19.33 17.92 0.73
C PRO A 75 18.46 18.08 -0.50
N SER A 76 19.09 18.04 -1.67
CA SER A 76 18.42 18.08 -2.97
C SER A 76 18.55 16.76 -3.72
N VAL A 77 17.52 16.43 -4.51
CA VAL A 77 17.55 15.25 -5.39
C VAL A 77 18.69 15.40 -6.40
N THR A 78 19.60 14.42 -6.37
CA THR A 78 20.76 14.32 -7.29
C THR A 78 20.32 13.92 -8.70
N ASP A 79 21.19 14.09 -9.70
CA ASP A 79 20.93 13.59 -11.07
C ASP A 79 20.73 12.07 -11.12
N GLN A 80 21.45 11.33 -10.27
CA GLN A 80 21.22 9.91 -10.07
C GLN A 80 19.82 9.65 -9.51
N GLY A 81 19.39 10.45 -8.52
CA GLY A 81 18.04 10.42 -7.97
C GLY A 81 16.96 10.67 -9.01
N ARG A 82 17.12 11.69 -9.86
CA ARG A 82 16.20 11.96 -10.98
C ARG A 82 16.11 10.79 -11.96
N SER A 83 17.25 10.16 -12.26
CA SER A 83 17.29 8.96 -13.10
C SER A 83 16.58 7.76 -12.46
N GLN A 84 16.66 7.62 -11.12
CA GLN A 84 15.90 6.59 -10.38
C GLN A 84 14.40 6.84 -10.49
N ILE A 85 13.95 8.07 -10.26
CA ILE A 85 12.54 8.47 -10.35
C ILE A 85 11.99 8.17 -11.73
N LYS A 86 12.68 8.61 -12.79
CA LYS A 86 12.22 8.40 -14.17
C LYS A 86 12.07 6.92 -14.52
N ARG A 87 13.03 6.07 -14.13
CA ARG A 87 12.92 4.62 -14.36
C ARG A 87 11.74 4.01 -13.62
N ALA A 88 11.55 4.38 -12.36
CA ALA A 88 10.45 3.88 -11.55
C ALA A 88 9.09 4.36 -12.08
N ALA A 89 8.99 5.64 -12.47
CA ALA A 89 7.78 6.22 -13.03
C ALA A 89 7.39 5.57 -14.36
N ASN A 90 8.34 5.40 -15.28
CA ASN A 90 8.11 4.69 -16.53
C ASN A 90 7.62 3.26 -16.26
N PHE A 91 8.28 2.54 -15.35
CA PHE A 91 7.85 1.19 -14.99
C PHE A 91 6.38 1.16 -14.52
N LEU A 92 6.00 2.08 -13.62
CA LEU A 92 4.63 2.15 -13.10
C LEU A 92 3.62 2.48 -14.21
N ASN A 93 3.93 3.44 -15.08
CA ASN A 93 3.07 3.77 -16.23
C ASN A 93 2.91 2.60 -17.21
N ASP A 94 3.97 1.80 -17.42
CA ASP A 94 3.94 0.68 -18.36
C ASP A 94 3.17 -0.54 -17.81
N HIS A 95 3.06 -0.69 -16.49
CA HIS A 95 2.55 -1.91 -15.85
C HIS A 95 1.30 -1.70 -14.98
N MET A 96 0.89 -0.46 -14.70
CA MET A 96 -0.22 -0.15 -13.81
C MET A 96 -1.09 0.97 -14.36
N ASP A 97 -2.41 0.84 -14.18
CA ASP A 97 -3.34 1.96 -14.34
C ASP A 97 -3.37 2.75 -13.03
N LEU A 98 -2.86 3.98 -13.06
CA LEU A 98 -2.77 4.86 -11.90
C LEU A 98 -3.92 5.86 -11.79
N SER A 99 -4.93 5.78 -12.67
CA SER A 99 -5.99 6.80 -12.78
C SER A 99 -6.81 6.98 -11.50
N ASP A 100 -6.91 5.96 -10.65
CA ASP A 100 -7.64 5.97 -9.39
C ASP A 100 -6.75 5.92 -8.15
N PHE A 101 -5.43 6.06 -8.32
CA PHE A 101 -4.49 6.11 -7.21
C PHE A 101 -4.43 7.49 -6.56
N GLN A 102 -4.32 7.49 -5.23
CA GLN A 102 -4.04 8.70 -4.45
C GLN A 102 -2.60 8.70 -3.95
N GLY A 103 -1.88 9.81 -4.17
CA GLY A 103 -0.50 9.97 -3.75
C GLY A 103 -0.38 10.55 -2.34
N PHE A 104 0.49 9.97 -1.52
CA PHE A 104 0.91 10.50 -0.23
C PHE A 104 2.42 10.46 -0.08
N ASN A 105 2.99 11.42 0.63
CA ASN A 105 4.43 11.46 0.88
C ASN A 105 4.75 11.86 2.31
N SER A 106 5.90 11.41 2.81
CA SER A 106 6.49 11.94 4.04
C SER A 106 6.69 13.46 3.92
N PRO A 107 6.43 14.26 4.97
CA PRO A 107 6.68 15.70 4.96
C PRO A 107 8.17 16.06 4.97
N ILE A 108 9.07 15.07 5.08
CA ILE A 108 10.51 15.31 5.02
C ILE A 108 10.92 15.71 3.60
N LYS A 109 11.76 16.75 3.49
CA LYS A 109 12.14 17.41 2.22
C LYS A 109 12.54 16.44 1.10
N ARG A 110 13.38 15.44 1.38
CA ARG A 110 13.81 14.43 0.40
C ARG A 110 12.65 13.64 -0.21
N CYS A 111 11.60 13.36 0.58
CA CYS A 111 10.39 12.71 0.10
C CYS A 111 9.49 13.68 -0.67
N GLN A 112 9.37 14.94 -0.22
CA GLN A 112 8.62 15.98 -0.93
C GLN A 112 9.18 16.22 -2.32
N GLN A 113 10.49 16.45 -2.44
CA GLN A 113 11.13 16.64 -3.74
C GLN A 113 11.01 15.41 -4.65
N THR A 114 11.11 14.20 -4.09
CA THR A 114 10.88 12.97 -4.85
C THR A 114 9.43 12.91 -5.36
N ALA A 115 8.47 13.27 -4.51
CA ALA A 115 7.05 13.31 -4.86
C ALA A 115 6.73 14.36 -5.93
N ASP A 116 7.34 15.55 -5.86
CA ASP A 116 7.17 16.60 -6.87
C ASP A 116 7.63 16.15 -8.26
N GLU A 117 8.72 15.39 -8.35
CA GLU A 117 9.18 14.82 -9.63
C GLU A 117 8.28 13.68 -10.09
N PHE A 118 7.87 12.77 -9.19
CA PHE A 118 6.91 11.71 -9.53
C PHE A 118 5.56 12.28 -10.00
N SER A 119 5.09 13.38 -9.42
CA SER A 119 3.86 14.06 -9.85
C SER A 119 3.90 14.48 -11.31
N LYS A 120 5.06 14.94 -11.80
CA LYS A 120 5.23 15.34 -13.20
C LYS A 120 5.18 14.15 -14.16
N GLU A 121 5.75 13.02 -13.75
CA GLU A 121 5.89 11.82 -14.59
C GLU A 121 4.64 10.93 -14.57
N LEU A 122 3.95 10.84 -13.42
CA LEU A 122 2.79 9.97 -13.22
C LEU A 122 1.45 10.70 -13.31
N ASN A 123 1.45 12.03 -13.32
CA ASN A 123 0.24 12.84 -13.20
C ASN A 123 -0.61 12.51 -11.95
N VAL A 124 0.06 12.14 -10.85
CA VAL A 124 -0.54 11.87 -9.54
C VAL A 124 -0.16 12.99 -8.57
N PHE A 125 -1.14 13.60 -7.90
CA PHE A 125 -0.87 14.57 -6.85
C PHE A 125 -0.50 13.85 -5.55
N PHE A 126 0.61 14.25 -4.93
CA PHE A 126 1.06 13.72 -3.65
C PHE A 126 0.77 14.70 -2.51
N LYS A 127 0.00 14.24 -1.52
CA LYS A 127 -0.30 14.99 -0.31
C LYS A 127 0.71 14.64 0.81
N PRO A 128 1.31 15.62 1.50
CA PRO A 128 2.12 15.36 2.67
C PRO A 128 1.31 14.71 3.81
N GLU A 129 1.85 13.65 4.40
CA GLU A 129 1.23 12.91 5.51
C GLU A 129 2.19 12.74 6.69
N THR A 130 1.83 13.35 7.82
CA THR A 130 2.65 13.36 9.05
C THR A 130 2.89 11.98 9.65
N SER A 131 2.03 11.01 9.35
CA SER A 131 2.18 9.62 9.81
C SER A 131 3.30 8.86 9.09
N LEU A 132 3.86 9.41 8.00
CA LEU A 132 4.91 8.80 7.19
C LEU A 132 6.32 9.30 7.56
N ILE A 133 6.59 9.59 8.83
CA ILE A 133 7.92 10.01 9.34
C ILE A 133 8.59 8.86 10.08
N GLU A 134 9.93 8.82 10.11
CA GLU A 134 10.74 7.75 10.74
C GLU A 134 10.40 7.53 12.23
N SER A 135 9.92 8.56 12.93
CA SER A 135 9.49 8.48 14.33
C SER A 135 8.03 8.02 14.53
N ALA A 136 7.34 7.62 13.47
CA ALA A 136 5.94 7.21 13.56
C ALA A 136 5.80 5.91 14.37
N SER A 137 4.91 5.94 15.37
CA SER A 137 4.62 4.74 16.16
C SER A 137 3.80 3.72 15.35
N PRO A 138 3.87 2.41 15.68
CA PRO A 138 3.02 1.39 15.05
C PRO A 138 1.52 1.73 15.10
N ARG A 139 1.07 2.35 16.21
CA ARG A 139 -0.32 2.79 16.37
C ARG A 139 -0.71 3.89 15.36
N MET A 140 0.20 4.84 15.10
CA MET A 140 -0.03 5.88 14.10
C MET A 140 -0.09 5.29 12.69
N LEU A 141 0.84 4.39 12.37
CA LEU A 141 0.86 3.71 11.06
C LEU A 141 -0.39 2.86 10.84
N LEU A 142 -0.87 2.16 11.88
CA LEU A 142 -2.12 1.41 11.80
C LEU A 142 -3.34 2.32 11.61
N ALA A 143 -3.41 3.44 12.33
CA ALA A 143 -4.46 4.43 12.13
C ALA A 143 -4.43 5.03 10.71
N PHE A 144 -3.23 5.28 10.20
CA PHE A 144 -3.04 5.73 8.81
C PHE A 144 -3.52 4.67 7.82
N LEU A 145 -3.11 3.40 7.97
CA LEU A 145 -3.55 2.29 7.11
C LEU A 145 -5.07 2.11 7.11
N ASN A 146 -5.74 2.26 8.25
CA ASN A 146 -7.20 2.19 8.34
C ASN A 146 -7.87 3.27 7.48
N ASN A 147 -7.33 4.49 7.48
CA ASN A 147 -7.86 5.63 6.72
C ASN A 147 -7.32 5.74 5.29
N LEU A 148 -6.36 4.90 4.91
CA LEU A 148 -5.73 4.94 3.60
C LEU A 148 -6.73 4.54 2.50
N PRO A 149 -6.79 5.22 1.35
CA PRO A 149 -7.61 4.78 0.22
C PRO A 149 -7.26 3.36 -0.26
N CYS A 150 -8.20 2.69 -0.94
CA CYS A 150 -7.98 1.37 -1.55
C CYS A 150 -6.72 1.31 -2.41
N LYS A 151 -6.46 2.36 -3.19
CA LYS A 151 -5.34 2.44 -4.12
C LYS A 151 -4.49 3.65 -3.78
N SER A 152 -3.25 3.41 -3.38
CA SER A 152 -2.38 4.45 -2.84
C SER A 152 -0.94 4.32 -3.31
N LEU A 153 -0.32 5.45 -3.63
CA LEU A 153 1.11 5.60 -3.90
C LEU A 153 1.75 6.32 -2.72
N LEU A 154 2.70 5.68 -2.02
CA LEU A 154 3.34 6.22 -0.83
C LEU A 154 4.83 6.44 -1.07
N ILE A 155 5.31 7.68 -0.94
CA ILE A 155 6.74 8.02 -0.98
C ILE A 155 7.25 8.30 0.43
N THR A 156 8.11 7.43 0.95
CA THR A 156 8.57 7.53 2.35
C THR A 156 9.96 6.90 2.57
N HIS A 157 10.31 6.62 3.82
CA HIS A 157 11.59 6.09 4.28
C HIS A 157 11.55 4.56 4.41
N CYS A 158 12.71 3.92 4.38
CA CYS A 158 12.80 2.45 4.31
C CYS A 158 12.28 1.72 5.56
N ASP A 159 12.46 2.30 6.74
CA ASP A 159 11.94 1.83 8.02
C ASP A 159 10.41 1.87 8.09
N ILE A 160 9.81 2.95 7.56
CA ILE A 160 8.36 3.11 7.45
C ILE A 160 7.78 2.15 6.42
N ILE A 161 8.43 1.99 5.26
CA ILE A 161 8.01 0.97 4.28
C ILE A 161 8.03 -0.42 4.92
N SER A 162 9.11 -0.77 5.64
CA SER A 162 9.24 -2.06 6.30
C SER A 162 8.13 -2.29 7.33
N SER A 163 7.79 -1.26 8.09
CA SER A 163 6.71 -1.30 9.09
C SER A 163 5.33 -1.41 8.45
N LEU A 164 5.06 -0.70 7.34
CA LEU A 164 3.81 -0.82 6.59
C LEU A 164 3.66 -2.20 5.96
N VAL A 165 4.72 -2.76 5.38
CA VAL A 165 4.70 -4.14 4.86
C VAL A 165 4.44 -5.12 6.00
N TYR A 166 5.12 -4.99 7.14
CA TYR A 166 4.86 -5.88 8.27
C TYR A 166 3.42 -5.79 8.79
N LEU A 167 2.88 -4.59 8.96
CA LEU A 167 1.50 -4.39 9.42
C LEU A 167 0.45 -4.88 8.43
N THR A 168 0.75 -4.88 7.13
CA THR A 168 -0.20 -5.31 6.09
C THR A 168 -0.04 -6.79 5.72
N THR A 169 1.16 -7.36 5.87
CA THR A 169 1.47 -8.70 5.38
C THR A 169 2.04 -9.67 6.41
N GLU A 170 2.37 -9.21 7.61
CA GLU A 170 3.13 -9.95 8.64
C GLU A 170 4.50 -10.47 8.14
N LYS A 171 5.03 -9.87 7.06
CA LYS A 171 6.34 -10.22 6.49
C LYS A 171 7.35 -9.12 6.76
N CYS A 172 8.59 -9.52 6.99
CA CYS A 172 9.71 -8.60 7.08
C CYS A 172 10.37 -8.47 5.72
N VAL A 173 10.54 -7.24 5.24
CA VAL A 173 11.36 -6.92 4.06
C VAL A 173 12.65 -6.28 4.54
N LYS A 174 13.78 -6.68 3.95
CA LYS A 174 15.10 -6.09 4.22
C LYS A 174 15.61 -5.43 2.94
N GLU A 175 16.46 -4.42 3.09
CA GLU A 175 17.22 -3.82 1.98
C GLU A 175 16.38 -3.16 0.86
N ILE A 176 15.54 -2.19 1.23
CA ILE A 176 14.72 -1.44 0.27
C ILE A 176 15.58 -0.37 -0.42
N LYS A 177 15.79 -0.53 -1.72
CA LYS A 177 16.57 0.40 -2.55
C LYS A 177 15.77 1.67 -2.87
N TYR A 178 16.49 2.74 -3.20
CA TYR A 178 15.89 4.03 -3.60
C TYR A 178 15.06 3.89 -4.87
N CYS A 179 13.83 4.43 -4.83
CA CYS A 179 12.84 4.35 -5.91
C CYS A 179 12.59 2.94 -6.46
N SER A 180 12.82 1.88 -5.68
CA SER A 180 12.35 0.53 -6.04
C SER A 180 10.93 0.35 -5.50
N PRO A 181 9.90 0.31 -6.36
CA PRO A 181 8.53 0.14 -5.91
C PRO A 181 8.34 -1.24 -5.28
N LEU A 182 7.72 -1.27 -4.10
CA LEU A 182 7.13 -2.48 -3.55
C LEU A 182 5.62 -2.38 -3.69
N ILE A 183 5.01 -3.38 -4.30
CA ILE A 183 3.55 -3.43 -4.46
C ILE A 183 2.98 -4.37 -3.41
N VAL A 184 2.08 -3.86 -2.59
CA VAL A 184 1.29 -4.64 -1.62
C VAL A 184 -0.15 -4.71 -2.12
N VAL A 185 -0.62 -5.90 -2.50
CA VAL A 185 -2.02 -6.16 -2.89
C VAL A 185 -2.59 -7.21 -1.95
N ASN A 186 -3.65 -6.87 -1.22
CA ASN A 186 -4.39 -7.81 -0.36
C ASN A 186 -3.45 -8.66 0.53
N ASN A 187 -2.54 -8.02 1.27
CA ASN A 187 -1.56 -8.67 2.17
C ASN A 187 -0.43 -9.45 1.42
N THR A 188 -0.34 -9.35 0.09
CA THR A 188 0.78 -9.91 -0.68
C THR A 188 1.73 -8.82 -1.13
N VAL A 189 3.02 -8.95 -0.79
CA VAL A 189 4.07 -8.04 -1.25
C VAL A 189 4.82 -8.62 -2.45
N THR A 190 5.01 -7.80 -3.48
CA THR A 190 5.86 -8.08 -4.64
C THR A 190 6.92 -6.99 -4.75
N SER A 191 8.18 -7.39 -4.82
CA SER A 191 9.29 -6.49 -5.17
C SER A 191 9.51 -6.52 -6.67
N ILE A 192 9.81 -5.35 -7.23
CA ILE A 192 10.06 -5.15 -8.65
C ILE A 192 11.47 -4.58 -8.85
#